data_AF-A0A9P3LHN1-F1
#
_entry.id   AF-A0A9P3LHN1-F1
#
_cell.length_a   1.000
_cell.length_b   1.000
_cell.length_c   1.000
_cell.angle_alpha   90.00
_cell.angle_beta   90.00
_cell.angle_gamma   90.00
#
_symmetry.space_group_name_H-M   'P 1'
#
loop_
_entity.id
_entity.type
_entity.pdbx_description
1 polymer ?
#
loop_
_entity_poly.entity_id
_entity_poly.type
_entity_poly.pdbx_seq_one_letter_code
_entity_poly.pdbx_strand_id
1 'polypeptide(L)'
;MDELSKDPELAPGLVKLLSEKLTETRRALGESRRTNAGLQAELNELREASAELAGRMSEERDAGEQEDLEQEVVRLHQELAERTAQWEDVCQENESMGAELDELRQQRLTTRTSEDLDGDVKPLTSCLARLCPAKDDIRRLQEEIENLEEHHAQGILASDEAMVKLRAELDKTAVKRDKYKAKLQSAKEKLILLAEAAEAENAARSLADGSGPASPHDLQLPEEETTSDDDQIQSYECRLDPNICPQRLPKDVAALSTAADVLFWPGRTIYPYGAGSDARLLASTMVCDTTTTPFCWKPSNHRLRKRVGTTRELFYLAAPKDVRYLGAYRCVLVRAYTKDEFRQLQKQVKDDIIDHAVLGGACVASRLTDDDRDSICKAYISGDVEVEFTHLVFDKVNRQYLDALVKYKVEFQVPDSPAVPAEKRKFSQTIPEIKSTSSKKARA
;
A
#
# COMPACT_ATOMS: atom_id res chain seq x y z
N MET A 1 32.20 -10.93 26.18
CA MET A 1 31.37 -11.10 27.41
C MET A 1 32.13 -11.88 28.48
N ASP A 2 33.10 -12.74 28.13
CA ASP A 2 34.01 -13.39 29.09
C ASP A 2 35.03 -12.43 29.73
N GLU A 3 35.13 -11.21 29.20
CA GLU A 3 35.90 -10.11 29.80
C GLU A 3 35.07 -9.26 30.78
N LEU A 4 33.74 -9.18 30.59
CA LEU A 4 32.81 -8.53 31.52
C LEU A 4 32.55 -9.38 32.78
N SER A 5 32.89 -10.67 32.75
CA SER A 5 32.89 -11.54 33.93
C SER A 5 34.19 -11.45 34.74
N LYS A 6 35.26 -10.84 34.20
CA LYS A 6 36.52 -10.64 34.93
C LYS A 6 36.45 -9.44 35.87
N ASP A 7 35.52 -8.51 35.63
CA ASP A 7 35.32 -7.33 36.49
C ASP A 7 33.83 -7.09 36.79
N PRO A 8 33.28 -7.75 37.83
CA PRO A 8 31.85 -7.72 38.15
C PRO A 8 31.35 -6.33 38.59
N GLU A 9 32.24 -5.38 38.87
CA GLU A 9 31.87 -4.00 39.20
C GLU A 9 31.54 -3.13 37.97
N LEU A 10 32.03 -3.50 36.77
CA LEU A 10 31.80 -2.75 35.52
C LEU A 10 30.47 -3.11 34.81
N ALA A 11 30.01 -4.35 34.98
CA ALA A 11 28.80 -4.85 34.32
C ALA A 11 27.51 -4.10 34.71
N PRO A 12 27.26 -3.74 35.99
CA PRO A 12 26.07 -2.97 36.37
C PRO A 12 26.07 -1.56 35.75
N GLY A 13 27.24 -0.92 35.66
CA GLY A 13 27.39 0.41 35.07
C GLY A 13 27.09 0.42 33.57
N LEU A 14 27.61 -0.56 32.83
CA LEU A 14 27.36 -0.70 31.39
C LEU A 14 25.90 -1.05 31.09
N VAL A 15 25.31 -1.98 31.84
CA VAL A 15 23.89 -2.35 31.69
C VAL A 15 22.99 -1.15 32.01
N LYS A 16 23.32 -0.37 33.04
CA LYS A 16 22.61 0.86 33.36
C LYS A 16 22.71 1.88 32.22
N LEU A 17 23.91 2.13 31.70
CA LEU A 17 24.13 3.05 30.57
C LEU A 17 23.35 2.61 29.31
N LEU A 18 23.39 1.31 28.97
CA LEU A 18 22.66 0.76 27.82
C LEU A 18 21.15 0.85 28.02
N SER A 19 20.65 0.61 29.23
CA SER A 19 19.22 0.77 29.54
C SER A 19 18.78 2.23 29.45
N GLU A 20 19.59 3.18 29.93
CA GLU A 20 19.35 4.61 29.80
C GLU A 20 19.32 5.01 28.31
N LYS A 21 20.31 4.58 27.51
CA LYS A 21 20.34 4.82 26.06
C LYS A 21 19.14 4.20 25.33
N LEU A 22 18.71 3.00 25.69
CA LEU A 22 17.48 2.39 25.15
C LEU A 22 16.23 3.19 25.49
N THR A 23 16.11 3.68 26.72
CA THR A 23 14.97 4.53 27.08
C THR A 23 14.98 5.88 26.37
N GLU A 24 16.17 6.47 26.18
CA GLU A 24 16.38 7.72 25.46
C GLU A 24 16.00 7.58 23.97
N THR A 25 16.47 6.52 23.30
CA THR A 25 16.12 6.23 21.90
C THR A 25 14.62 5.94 21.72
N ARG A 26 13.98 5.19 22.63
CA ARG A 26 12.52 4.97 22.60
C ARG A 26 11.74 6.27 22.78
N ARG A 27 12.20 7.18 23.64
CA ARG A 27 11.61 8.51 23.83
C ARG A 27 11.74 9.34 22.55
N ALA A 28 12.93 9.39 21.97
CA ALA A 28 13.20 10.11 20.71
C ALA A 28 12.35 9.58 19.54
N LEU A 29 12.21 8.25 19.42
CA LEU A 29 11.34 7.63 18.43
C LEU A 29 9.86 8.00 18.66
N GLY A 30 9.42 8.02 19.91
CA GLY A 30 8.05 8.43 20.27
C GLY A 30 7.77 9.90 19.95
N GLU A 31 8.73 10.79 20.23
CA GLU A 31 8.64 12.21 19.87
C GLU A 31 8.62 12.40 18.35
N SER A 32 9.51 11.72 17.63
CA SER A 32 9.53 11.71 16.17
C SER A 32 8.18 11.29 15.57
N ARG A 33 7.58 10.19 16.07
CA ARG A 33 6.24 9.74 15.64
C ARG A 33 5.15 10.76 15.89
N ARG A 34 5.15 11.44 17.06
CA ARG A 34 4.17 12.50 17.35
C ARG A 34 4.36 13.70 16.43
N THR A 35 5.61 14.12 16.19
CA THR A 35 5.88 15.22 15.24
C THR A 35 5.43 14.87 13.84
N ASN A 36 5.62 13.62 13.40
CA ASN A 36 5.20 13.18 12.07
C ASN A 36 3.68 13.14 11.93
N ALA A 37 2.96 12.63 12.93
CA ALA A 37 1.50 12.68 12.97
C ALA A 37 0.97 14.14 12.94
N GLY A 38 1.63 15.06 13.65
CA GLY A 38 1.31 16.48 13.59
C GLY A 38 1.52 17.09 12.19
N LEU A 39 2.64 16.76 11.54
CA LEU A 39 2.93 17.23 10.17
C LEU A 39 1.93 16.69 9.14
N GLN A 40 1.49 15.44 9.30
CA GLN A 40 0.45 14.87 8.43
C GLN A 40 -0.89 15.58 8.60
N ALA A 41 -1.27 15.92 9.83
CA ALA A 41 -2.48 16.70 10.09
C ALA A 41 -2.38 18.10 9.45
N GLU A 42 -1.26 18.81 9.65
CA GLU A 42 -1.02 20.12 9.03
C GLU A 42 -1.04 20.04 7.50
N LEU A 43 -0.42 19.02 6.87
CA LEU A 43 -0.46 18.85 5.42
C LEU A 43 -1.88 18.65 4.88
N ASN A 44 -2.73 17.95 5.63
CA ASN A 44 -4.13 17.75 5.25
C ASN A 44 -4.91 19.07 5.35
N GLU A 45 -4.75 19.83 6.44
CA GLU A 45 -5.35 21.16 6.58
C GLU A 45 -4.91 22.10 5.45
N LEU A 46 -3.65 22.02 5.02
CA LEU A 46 -3.14 22.83 3.92
C LEU A 46 -3.71 22.43 2.55
N ARG A 47 -3.97 21.14 2.33
CA ARG A 47 -4.62 20.65 1.11
C ARG A 47 -6.07 21.10 1.05
N GLU A 48 -6.79 21.00 2.16
CA GLU A 48 -8.17 21.49 2.27
C GLU A 48 -8.24 22.99 2.03
N ALA A 49 -7.38 23.78 2.69
CA ALA A 49 -7.32 25.22 2.48
C ALA A 49 -6.94 25.61 1.04
N SER A 50 -6.03 24.87 0.40
CA SER A 50 -5.66 25.10 -1.01
C SER A 50 -6.81 24.79 -1.98
N ALA A 51 -7.58 23.72 -1.73
CA ALA A 51 -8.74 23.37 -2.53
C ALA A 51 -9.86 24.41 -2.38
N GLU A 52 -10.08 24.92 -1.16
CA GLU A 52 -11.02 26.03 -0.92
C GLU A 52 -10.59 27.32 -1.60
N LEU A 53 -9.30 27.66 -1.59
CA LEU A 53 -8.78 28.85 -2.26
C LEU A 53 -8.90 28.74 -3.79
N ALA A 54 -8.56 27.58 -4.35
CA ALA A 54 -8.69 27.31 -5.78
C ALA A 54 -10.15 27.43 -6.25
N GLY A 55 -11.11 26.94 -5.44
CA GLY A 55 -12.54 27.10 -5.72
C GLY A 55 -13.05 28.55 -5.67
N ARG A 56 -12.40 29.43 -4.89
CA ARG A 56 -12.78 30.86 -4.79
C ARG A 56 -12.09 31.76 -5.82
N MET A 57 -10.93 31.34 -6.35
CA MET A 57 -10.08 32.13 -7.25
C MET A 57 -10.41 31.94 -8.74
N SER A 58 -11.37 31.08 -9.09
CA SER A 58 -11.72 30.76 -10.48
C SER A 58 -12.41 31.88 -11.26
N GLU A 59 -12.76 33.02 -10.65
CA GLU A 59 -13.64 33.99 -11.31
C GLU A 59 -12.99 35.30 -11.79
N GLU A 60 -11.87 35.81 -11.28
CA GLU A 60 -11.30 37.06 -11.83
C GLU A 60 -9.95 37.42 -11.17
N ARG A 61 -8.79 37.25 -11.86
CA ARG A 61 -7.58 38.12 -11.72
C ARG A 61 -6.38 37.73 -12.60
N ASP A 62 -5.45 38.69 -12.72
CA ASP A 62 -4.28 38.76 -13.60
C ASP A 62 -3.43 37.48 -13.62
N ALA A 63 -3.44 36.81 -14.77
CA ALA A 63 -2.83 35.51 -15.02
C ALA A 63 -1.30 35.43 -14.75
N GLY A 64 -0.58 36.57 -14.76
CA GLY A 64 0.88 36.58 -14.69
C GLY A 64 1.49 36.29 -13.31
N GLU A 65 1.00 36.95 -12.25
CA GLU A 65 1.53 36.72 -10.89
C GLU A 65 1.00 35.42 -10.27
N GLN A 66 -0.14 34.94 -10.77
CA GLN A 66 -0.75 33.69 -10.35
C GLN A 66 -0.02 32.47 -10.91
N GLU A 67 0.39 32.51 -12.18
CA GLU A 67 1.17 31.44 -12.81
C GLU A 67 2.52 31.25 -12.11
N ASP A 68 3.20 32.34 -11.73
CA ASP A 68 4.47 32.28 -10.99
C ASP A 68 4.32 31.64 -9.59
N LEU A 69 3.21 31.93 -8.88
CA LEU A 69 2.93 31.35 -7.57
C LEU A 69 2.50 29.88 -7.68
N GLU A 70 1.69 29.51 -8.67
CA GLU A 70 1.32 28.12 -8.94
C GLU A 70 2.54 27.28 -9.30
N GLN A 71 3.43 27.81 -10.15
CA GLN A 71 4.70 27.16 -10.48
C GLN A 71 5.60 26.99 -9.25
N GLU A 72 5.68 27.99 -8.36
CA GLU A 72 6.46 27.88 -7.12
C GLU A 72 5.83 26.88 -6.13
N VAL A 73 4.50 26.77 -6.06
CA VAL A 73 3.80 25.75 -5.25
C VAL A 73 4.07 24.35 -5.79
N VAL A 74 3.98 24.16 -7.11
CA VAL A 74 4.33 22.88 -7.77
C VAL A 74 5.79 22.52 -7.50
N ARG A 75 6.72 23.47 -7.64
CA ARG A 75 8.15 23.27 -7.34
C ARG A 75 8.38 22.85 -5.90
N LEU A 76 7.71 23.50 -4.95
CA LEU A 76 7.82 23.17 -3.52
C LEU A 76 7.21 21.81 -3.19
N HIS A 77 6.10 21.42 -3.82
CA HIS A 77 5.54 20.07 -3.67
C HIS A 77 6.49 19.00 -4.20
N GLN A 78 7.14 19.25 -5.33
CA GLN A 78 8.11 18.33 -5.92
C GLN A 78 9.36 18.20 -5.03
N GLU A 79 9.90 19.31 -4.53
CA GLU A 79 11.03 19.32 -3.59
C GLU A 79 10.66 18.59 -2.28
N LEU A 80 9.42 18.73 -1.79
CA LEU A 80 8.95 18.04 -0.59
C LEU A 80 8.74 16.54 -0.80
N ALA A 81 8.26 16.13 -1.98
CA ALA A 81 8.13 14.72 -2.35
C ALA A 81 9.50 14.04 -2.46
N GLU A 82 10.47 14.67 -3.15
CA GLU A 82 11.85 14.17 -3.24
C GLU A 82 12.51 14.01 -1.87
N ARG A 83 12.28 14.98 -0.96
CA ARG A 83 12.80 14.93 0.40
C ARG A 83 12.14 13.85 1.26
N THR A 84 10.86 13.60 1.05
CA THR A 84 10.14 12.53 1.74
C THR A 84 10.65 11.17 1.29
N ALA A 85 10.88 10.98 -0.02
CA ALA A 85 11.50 9.77 -0.56
C ALA A 85 12.92 9.54 -0.01
N GLN A 86 13.77 10.58 0.03
CA GLN A 86 15.10 10.49 0.65
C GLN A 86 15.05 10.08 2.12
N TRP A 87 14.02 10.51 2.86
CA TRP A 87 13.85 10.15 4.26
C TRP A 87 13.39 8.69 4.42
N GLU A 88 12.49 8.22 3.56
CA GLU A 88 12.04 6.82 3.53
C GLU A 88 13.21 5.87 3.24
N ASP A 89 14.09 6.21 2.29
CA ASP A 89 15.32 5.45 1.99
C ASP A 89 16.21 5.31 3.24
N VAL A 90 16.42 6.41 3.97
CA VAL A 90 17.23 6.42 5.22
C VAL A 90 16.54 5.63 6.34
N CYS A 91 15.20 5.65 6.42
CA CYS A 91 14.46 4.82 7.36
C CYS A 91 14.61 3.33 7.03
N GLN A 92 14.51 2.96 5.76
CA GLN A 92 14.70 1.58 5.31
C GLN A 92 16.12 1.08 5.57
N GLU A 93 17.13 1.91 5.34
CA GLU A 93 18.53 1.58 5.65
C GLU A 93 18.74 1.36 7.16
N ASN A 94 18.13 2.20 8.00
CA ASN A 94 18.16 2.00 9.46
C ASN A 94 17.46 0.71 9.90
N GLU A 95 16.33 0.36 9.29
CA GLU A 95 15.64 -0.91 9.57
C GLU A 95 16.49 -2.12 9.15
N SER A 96 17.18 -2.02 8.01
CA SER A 96 18.13 -3.05 7.53
C SER A 96 19.30 -3.23 8.49
N MET A 97 19.96 -2.14 8.90
CA MET A 97 21.05 -2.18 9.88
C MET A 97 20.58 -2.73 11.23
N GLY A 98 19.35 -2.39 11.65
CA GLY A 98 18.74 -2.96 12.84
C GLY A 98 18.57 -4.47 12.77
N ALA A 99 18.12 -4.98 11.63
CA ALA A 99 17.96 -6.43 11.39
C ALA A 99 19.32 -7.16 11.37
N GLU A 100 20.35 -6.59 10.74
CA GLU A 100 21.71 -7.15 10.74
C GLU A 100 22.29 -7.23 12.15
N LEU A 101 22.10 -6.18 12.98
CA LEU A 101 22.53 -6.20 14.38
C LEU A 101 21.82 -7.28 15.19
N ASP A 102 20.53 -7.49 14.97
CA ASP A 102 19.76 -8.53 15.65
C ASP A 102 20.15 -9.95 15.19
N GLU A 103 20.48 -10.12 13.90
CA GLU A 103 21.04 -11.37 13.38
C GLU A 103 22.40 -11.67 14.02
N LEU A 104 23.31 -10.70 14.06
CA LEU A 104 24.62 -10.83 14.72
C LEU A 104 24.47 -11.18 16.21
N ARG A 105 23.47 -10.60 16.90
CA ARG A 105 23.14 -10.96 18.29
C ARG A 105 22.65 -12.40 18.41
N GLN A 106 21.78 -12.86 17.51
CA GLN A 106 21.28 -14.24 17.52
C GLN A 106 22.38 -15.25 17.22
N GLN A 107 23.22 -15.00 16.20
CA GLN A 107 24.37 -15.85 15.88
C GLN A 107 25.35 -15.98 17.07
N ARG A 108 25.49 -14.90 17.86
CA ARG A 108 26.33 -14.89 19.06
C ARG A 108 25.71 -15.61 20.26
N LEU A 109 24.38 -15.68 20.35
CA LEU A 109 23.67 -16.44 21.37
C LEU A 109 23.71 -17.95 21.08
N THR A 110 23.59 -18.35 19.81
CA THR A 110 23.61 -19.77 19.41
C THR A 110 25.00 -20.40 19.43
N THR A 111 26.06 -19.64 19.20
CA THR A 111 27.45 -20.11 19.37
C THR A 111 27.85 -20.31 20.85
N ARG A 112 27.04 -19.85 21.80
CA ARG A 112 27.36 -19.90 23.24
C ARG A 112 26.60 -20.97 24.03
N THR A 113 25.65 -21.68 23.43
CA THR A 113 24.91 -22.79 24.07
C THR A 113 25.56 -24.16 23.87
N SER A 114 26.87 -24.21 23.65
CA SER A 114 27.67 -25.45 23.74
C SER A 114 27.94 -25.79 25.21
N GLU A 115 26.89 -26.14 25.96
CA GLU A 115 26.96 -26.62 27.35
C GLU A 115 27.29 -28.13 27.46
N ASP A 116 27.95 -28.73 26.46
CA ASP A 116 28.33 -30.16 26.44
C ASP A 116 29.85 -30.41 26.51
N LEU A 117 30.59 -29.60 27.28
CA LEU A 117 32.03 -29.83 27.51
C LEU A 117 32.45 -29.89 28.99
N ASP A 118 31.54 -30.27 29.90
CA ASP A 118 31.86 -30.33 31.34
C ASP A 118 31.79 -31.76 31.94
N GLY A 119 31.95 -32.78 31.10
CA GLY A 119 31.70 -34.18 31.49
C GLY A 119 32.76 -35.19 31.10
N ASP A 120 34.07 -34.89 31.18
CA ASP A 120 35.15 -35.88 31.45
C ASP A 120 36.55 -35.26 31.26
N VAL A 121 37.11 -34.65 32.31
CA VAL A 121 38.56 -34.38 32.36
C VAL A 121 39.12 -34.80 33.72
N LYS A 122 39.45 -36.09 33.83
CA LYS A 122 40.44 -36.58 34.81
C LYS A 122 41.85 -36.11 34.38
N PRO A 123 42.81 -35.98 35.32
CA PRO A 123 43.92 -35.06 35.19
C PRO A 123 44.93 -35.50 34.13
N LEU A 124 44.93 -34.81 32.99
CA LEU A 124 45.91 -34.92 31.89
C LEU A 124 47.22 -34.15 32.19
N THR A 125 47.59 -33.97 33.46
CA THR A 125 48.88 -33.36 33.83
C THR A 125 50.09 -34.20 33.40
N SER A 126 49.87 -35.48 33.07
CA SER A 126 50.91 -36.39 32.56
C SER A 126 51.13 -36.33 31.04
N CYS A 127 50.13 -35.90 30.25
CA CYS A 127 50.24 -35.79 28.79
C CYS A 127 50.64 -34.38 28.30
N LEU A 128 50.43 -33.34 29.12
CA LEU A 128 50.73 -31.95 28.78
C LEU A 128 52.23 -31.63 28.65
N ALA A 129 53.12 -32.46 29.20
CA ALA A 129 54.56 -32.27 29.04
C ALA A 129 55.07 -32.64 27.62
N ARG A 130 54.26 -33.33 26.80
CA ARG A 130 54.64 -33.76 25.44
C ARG A 130 54.02 -32.94 24.30
N LEU A 131 53.14 -31.97 24.59
CA LEU A 131 52.51 -31.09 23.60
C LEU A 131 53.10 -29.67 23.67
N CYS A 132 54.41 -29.53 23.47
CA CYS A 132 55.05 -28.22 23.33
C CYS A 132 54.73 -27.43 22.03
N PRO A 133 54.28 -28.01 20.90
CA PRO A 133 53.91 -27.20 19.72
C PRO A 133 52.61 -26.41 19.89
N ALA A 134 51.66 -26.91 20.68
CA ALA A 134 50.35 -26.27 20.86
C ALA A 134 50.42 -24.94 21.62
N LYS A 135 51.53 -24.64 22.31
CA LYS A 135 51.70 -23.38 23.04
C LYS A 135 51.90 -22.20 22.09
N ASP A 136 52.57 -22.43 20.97
CA ASP A 136 52.77 -21.40 19.95
C ASP A 136 51.49 -21.18 19.16
N ASP A 137 50.72 -22.24 18.89
CA ASP A 137 49.39 -22.12 18.29
C ASP A 137 48.39 -21.39 19.20
N ILE A 138 48.42 -21.64 20.51
CA ILE A 138 47.59 -20.90 21.49
C ILE A 138 47.99 -19.42 21.52
N ARG A 139 49.29 -19.10 21.50
CA ARG A 139 49.75 -17.70 21.44
C ARG A 139 49.32 -17.02 20.15
N ARG A 140 49.43 -17.72 19.02
CA ARG A 140 48.99 -17.21 17.72
C ARG A 140 47.50 -16.93 17.70
N LEU A 141 46.69 -17.86 18.23
CA LEU A 141 45.25 -17.66 18.36
C LEU A 141 44.89 -16.51 19.31
N GLN A 142 45.66 -16.32 20.38
CA GLN A 142 45.50 -15.17 21.28
C GLN A 142 45.80 -13.84 20.56
N GLU A 143 46.88 -13.77 19.77
CA GLU A 143 47.19 -12.60 18.94
C GLU A 143 46.14 -12.36 17.86
N GLU A 144 45.59 -13.41 17.24
CA GLU A 144 44.50 -13.28 16.26
C GLU A 144 43.20 -12.76 16.91
N ILE A 145 42.88 -13.23 18.12
CA ILE A 145 41.73 -12.72 18.88
C ILE A 145 41.93 -11.25 19.24
N GLU A 146 43.11 -10.87 19.74
CA GLU A 146 43.41 -9.49 20.11
C GLU A 146 43.33 -8.55 18.89
N ASN A 147 43.87 -8.98 17.74
CA ASN A 147 43.74 -8.23 16.47
C ASN A 147 42.28 -8.11 16.00
N LEU A 148 41.47 -9.17 16.14
CA LEU A 148 40.05 -9.13 15.79
C LEU A 148 39.26 -8.21 16.73
N GLU A 149 39.58 -8.21 18.02
CA GLU A 149 38.97 -7.30 19.00
C GLU A 149 39.34 -5.84 18.72
N GLU A 150 40.59 -5.56 18.36
CA GLU A 150 41.02 -4.22 17.96
C GLU A 150 40.31 -3.76 16.67
N HIS A 151 40.24 -4.63 15.65
CA HIS A 151 39.52 -4.32 14.41
C HIS A 151 38.02 -4.09 14.65
N HIS A 152 37.39 -4.87 15.53
CA HIS A 152 35.99 -4.69 15.89
C HIS A 152 35.77 -3.38 16.68
N ALA A 153 36.67 -3.03 17.59
CA ALA A 153 36.62 -1.75 18.31
C ALA A 153 36.75 -0.56 17.35
N GLN A 154 37.67 -0.64 16.38
CA GLN A 154 37.81 0.37 15.32
C GLN A 154 36.55 0.45 14.44
N GLY A 155 35.93 -0.69 14.11
CA GLY A 155 34.65 -0.73 13.38
C GLY A 155 33.50 -0.05 14.12
N ILE A 156 33.39 -0.26 15.44
CA ILE A 156 32.39 0.43 16.27
C ILE A 156 32.62 1.95 16.25
N LEU A 157 33.86 2.40 16.43
CA LEU A 157 34.19 3.83 16.41
C LEU A 157 33.87 4.49 15.06
N ALA A 158 34.18 3.81 13.95
CA ALA A 158 33.85 4.28 12.60
C ALA A 158 32.32 4.36 12.38
N SER A 159 31.58 3.36 12.88
CA SER A 159 30.12 3.37 12.84
C SER A 159 29.52 4.51 13.67
N ASP A 160 30.03 4.75 14.87
CA ASP A 160 29.59 5.86 15.72
C ASP A 160 29.88 7.22 15.08
N GLU A 161 31.03 7.38 14.44
CA GLU A 161 31.36 8.60 13.70
C GLU A 161 30.41 8.83 12.51
N ALA A 162 30.07 7.77 11.76
CA ALA A 162 29.09 7.83 10.68
C ALA A 162 27.70 8.22 11.19
N MET A 163 27.27 7.64 12.31
CA MET A 163 25.99 7.98 12.96
C MET A 163 25.93 9.44 13.42
N VAL A 164 27.03 9.97 13.96
CA VAL A 164 27.12 11.39 14.34
C VAL A 164 27.04 12.30 13.11
N LYS A 165 27.71 11.94 12.01
CA LYS A 165 27.63 12.69 10.74
C LYS A 165 26.21 12.70 10.18
N LEU A 166 25.54 11.55 10.13
CA LEU A 166 24.15 11.44 9.66
C LEU A 166 23.19 12.28 10.51
N ARG A 167 23.34 12.28 11.84
CA ARG A 167 22.55 13.15 12.72
C ARG A 167 22.75 14.63 12.42
N ALA A 168 24.00 15.06 12.22
CA ALA A 168 24.29 16.44 11.88
C ALA A 168 23.71 16.85 10.51
N GLU A 169 23.64 15.93 9.54
CA GLU A 169 22.95 16.19 8.27
C GLU A 169 21.43 16.27 8.43
N LEU A 170 20.85 15.41 9.27
CA LEU A 170 19.42 15.41 9.59
C LEU A 170 19.01 16.71 10.30
N ASP A 171 19.83 17.23 11.20
CA ASP A 171 19.60 18.53 11.84
C ASP A 171 19.68 19.68 10.82
N LYS A 172 20.64 19.62 9.86
CA LYS A 172 20.73 20.62 8.78
C LYS A 172 19.52 20.60 7.86
N THR A 173 18.99 19.41 7.53
CA THR A 173 17.78 19.31 6.69
C THR A 173 16.55 19.77 7.45
N ALA A 174 16.45 19.49 8.76
CA ALA A 174 15.37 20.01 9.62
C ALA A 174 15.35 21.54 9.66
N VAL A 175 16.51 22.20 9.85
CA VAL A 175 16.61 23.67 9.83
C VAL A 175 16.20 24.26 8.48
N LYS A 176 16.61 23.62 7.36
CA LYS A 176 16.18 24.05 6.02
C LYS A 176 14.67 23.89 5.83
N ARG A 177 14.10 22.77 6.27
CA ARG A 177 12.66 22.52 6.24
C ARG A 177 11.89 23.61 6.98
N ASP A 178 12.31 23.94 8.20
CA ASP A 178 11.62 24.95 9.02
C ASP A 178 11.70 26.34 8.38
N LYS A 179 12.82 26.66 7.72
CA LYS A 179 12.97 27.89 6.91
C LYS A 179 12.00 27.93 5.73
N TYR A 180 11.79 26.81 5.03
CA TYR A 180 10.81 26.74 3.93
C TYR A 180 9.37 26.81 4.44
N LYS A 181 9.07 26.18 5.58
CA LYS A 181 7.77 26.27 6.24
C LYS A 181 7.41 27.74 6.55
N ALA A 182 8.36 28.50 7.11
CA ALA A 182 8.17 29.92 7.37
C ALA A 182 7.93 30.73 6.09
N LYS A 183 8.64 30.43 4.99
CA LYS A 183 8.41 31.08 3.69
C LYS A 183 7.03 30.78 3.11
N LEU A 184 6.59 29.52 3.19
CA LEU A 184 5.28 29.08 2.72
C LEU A 184 4.16 29.80 3.51
N GLN A 185 4.32 29.90 4.82
CA GLN A 185 3.35 30.59 5.67
C GLN A 185 3.28 32.09 5.36
N SER A 186 4.43 32.74 5.14
CA SER A 186 4.46 34.13 4.69
C SER A 186 3.81 34.33 3.32
N ALA A 187 3.96 33.38 2.39
CA ALA A 187 3.29 33.44 1.08
C ALA A 187 1.77 33.29 1.21
N LYS A 188 1.30 32.42 2.11
CA LYS A 188 -0.14 32.24 2.41
C LYS A 188 -0.77 33.50 2.99
N GLU A 189 -0.11 34.12 3.96
CA GLU A 189 -0.56 35.39 4.54
C GLU A 189 -0.70 36.48 3.46
N LYS A 190 0.24 36.54 2.51
CA LYS A 190 0.14 37.48 1.37
C LYS A 190 -1.02 37.16 0.44
N LEU A 191 -1.26 35.89 0.11
CA LEU A 191 -2.38 35.48 -0.74
C LEU A 191 -3.74 35.82 -0.11
N ILE A 192 -3.90 35.60 1.20
CA ILE A 192 -5.11 35.98 1.93
C ILE A 192 -5.34 37.49 1.84
N LEU A 193 -4.29 38.31 2.07
CA LEU A 193 -4.40 39.77 1.95
C LEU A 193 -4.76 40.24 0.53
N LEU A 194 -4.26 39.55 -0.51
CA LEU A 194 -4.60 39.86 -1.91
C LEU A 194 -6.05 39.48 -2.25
N ALA A 195 -6.54 38.36 -1.73
CA ALA A 195 -7.93 37.93 -1.88
C ALA A 195 -8.89 38.90 -1.18
N GLU A 196 -8.59 39.30 0.06
CA GLU A 196 -9.37 40.33 0.79
C GLU A 196 -9.38 41.67 0.05
N ALA A 197 -8.26 42.07 -0.56
CA ALA A 197 -8.21 43.27 -1.40
C ALA A 197 -9.03 43.13 -2.69
N ALA A 198 -9.15 41.92 -3.25
CA ALA A 198 -10.03 41.61 -4.40
C ALA A 198 -11.50 41.80 -4.07
N GLU A 199 -11.92 41.20 -2.96
CA GLU A 199 -13.31 41.28 -2.50
C GLU A 199 -13.69 42.73 -2.19
N ALA A 200 -12.78 43.49 -1.57
CA ALA A 200 -13.00 44.92 -1.31
C ALA A 200 -13.14 45.76 -2.60
N GLU A 201 -12.34 45.46 -3.63
CA GLU A 201 -12.42 46.15 -4.92
C GLU A 201 -13.72 45.81 -5.67
N ASN A 202 -14.12 44.53 -5.68
CA ASN A 202 -15.36 44.09 -6.31
C ASN A 202 -16.60 44.64 -5.59
N ALA A 203 -16.58 44.69 -4.25
CA ALA A 203 -17.63 45.34 -3.47
C ALA A 203 -17.73 46.85 -3.78
N ALA A 204 -16.59 47.53 -3.97
CA ALA A 204 -16.57 48.93 -4.35
C ALA A 204 -17.13 49.17 -5.78
N ARG A 205 -16.83 48.27 -6.73
CA ARG A 205 -17.40 48.32 -8.10
C ARG A 205 -18.91 48.09 -8.11
N SER A 206 -19.40 47.10 -7.34
CA SER A 206 -20.84 46.81 -7.21
C SER A 206 -21.64 47.99 -6.63
N LEU A 207 -21.03 48.80 -5.75
CA LEU A 207 -21.64 50.02 -5.22
C LEU A 207 -21.60 51.21 -6.21
N ALA A 208 -20.70 51.19 -7.19
CA ALA A 208 -20.59 52.23 -8.21
C ALA A 208 -21.57 52.02 -9.38
N ASP A 209 -21.86 50.77 -9.74
CA ASP A 209 -22.85 50.41 -10.77
C ASP A 209 -24.28 50.39 -10.19
N GLY A 210 -24.87 51.57 -10.08
CA GLY A 210 -26.24 51.78 -9.60
C GLY A 210 -27.37 51.28 -10.51
N SER A 211 -27.32 50.03 -10.99
CA SER A 211 -28.41 49.40 -11.74
C SER A 211 -29.32 48.57 -10.82
N GLY A 212 -30.59 49.00 -10.72
CA GLY A 212 -31.63 48.38 -9.90
C GLY A 212 -32.01 46.94 -10.30
N PRO A 213 -32.79 46.25 -9.45
CA PRO A 213 -32.97 44.80 -9.52
C PRO A 213 -33.76 44.39 -10.77
N ALA A 214 -33.12 43.63 -11.66
CA ALA A 214 -33.76 42.99 -12.79
C ALA A 214 -34.55 41.76 -12.34
N SER A 215 -35.74 41.60 -12.92
CA SER A 215 -36.73 40.56 -12.64
C SER A 215 -36.27 39.17 -13.14
N PRO A 216 -36.70 38.06 -12.50
CA PRO A 216 -36.24 36.72 -12.84
C PRO A 216 -37.11 36.13 -13.94
N HIS A 217 -36.62 36.15 -15.19
CA HIS A 217 -37.18 35.30 -16.24
C HIS A 217 -36.05 34.76 -17.13
N ASP A 218 -36.08 33.43 -17.28
CA ASP A 218 -35.50 32.63 -18.36
C ASP A 218 -34.02 32.85 -18.70
N LEU A 219 -33.17 32.04 -18.08
CA LEU A 219 -31.88 31.66 -18.65
C LEU A 219 -31.78 30.14 -18.72
N GLN A 220 -31.90 29.64 -19.96
CA GLN A 220 -31.48 28.31 -20.36
C GLN A 220 -29.99 28.17 -20.07
N LEU A 221 -29.64 27.16 -19.27
CA LEU A 221 -28.26 26.74 -19.04
C LEU A 221 -27.69 26.17 -20.36
N PRO A 222 -26.54 26.68 -20.86
CA PRO A 222 -25.77 25.98 -21.87
C PRO A 222 -25.13 24.74 -21.22
N GLU A 223 -25.16 23.63 -21.93
CA GLU A 223 -24.36 22.45 -21.59
C GLU A 223 -22.89 22.81 -21.81
N GLU A 224 -22.16 23.05 -20.71
CA GLU A 224 -20.71 23.19 -20.72
C GLU A 224 -20.06 21.80 -20.60
N GLU A 225 -19.44 21.36 -21.70
CA GLU A 225 -18.41 20.33 -21.69
C GLU A 225 -17.21 20.84 -20.87
N THR A 226 -17.10 20.39 -19.63
CA THR A 226 -15.93 20.59 -18.78
C THR A 226 -14.97 19.41 -18.93
N THR A 227 -13.98 19.58 -19.81
CA THR A 227 -12.74 18.80 -19.77
C THR A 227 -11.84 19.39 -18.68
N SER A 228 -11.91 18.87 -17.46
CA SER A 228 -10.90 19.14 -16.42
C SER A 228 -9.85 18.04 -16.48
N ASP A 229 -8.64 18.43 -16.87
CA ASP A 229 -7.39 17.64 -16.80
C ASP A 229 -6.84 17.73 -15.37
N ASP A 230 -7.62 17.31 -14.37
CA ASP A 230 -7.14 17.10 -13.02
C ASP A 230 -6.56 15.69 -12.92
N ASP A 231 -5.31 15.61 -12.44
CA ASP A 231 -4.44 14.45 -12.14
C ASP A 231 -5.14 13.19 -11.60
N GLN A 232 -6.00 12.61 -12.43
CA GLN A 232 -6.44 11.24 -12.34
C GLN A 232 -5.19 10.39 -12.49
N ILE A 233 -4.95 9.55 -11.48
CA ILE A 233 -4.45 8.21 -11.77
C ILE A 233 -5.46 7.65 -12.79
N GLN A 234 -5.22 7.91 -14.09
CA GLN A 234 -5.98 7.38 -15.18
C GLN A 234 -5.84 5.87 -15.01
N SER A 235 -6.86 5.26 -14.42
CA SER A 235 -7.08 3.83 -14.49
C SER A 235 -7.15 3.55 -15.97
N TYR A 236 -6.03 3.16 -16.58
CA TYR A 236 -5.95 2.89 -18.00
C TYR A 236 -7.02 1.84 -18.31
N GLU A 237 -8.14 2.27 -18.91
CA GLU A 237 -9.36 1.46 -19.01
C GLU A 237 -9.22 0.37 -20.08
N CYS A 238 -8.38 -0.63 -19.83
CA CYS A 238 -8.50 -1.89 -20.54
C CYS A 238 -9.61 -2.73 -19.91
N ARG A 239 -10.86 -2.54 -20.38
CA ARG A 239 -12.02 -3.36 -19.96
C ARG A 239 -11.98 -4.74 -20.63
N LEU A 240 -11.54 -5.78 -19.93
CA LEU A 240 -11.56 -7.16 -20.43
C LEU A 240 -12.90 -7.85 -20.10
N ASP A 241 -13.30 -8.83 -20.92
CA ASP A 241 -14.43 -9.72 -20.59
C ASP A 241 -14.12 -10.47 -19.27
N PRO A 242 -15.02 -10.51 -18.29
CA PRO A 242 -14.85 -11.22 -17.01
C PRO A 242 -14.59 -12.72 -17.15
N ASN A 243 -14.95 -13.32 -18.29
CA ASN A 243 -14.69 -14.73 -18.58
C ASN A 243 -13.25 -14.97 -19.08
N ILE A 244 -12.52 -13.90 -19.42
CA ILE A 244 -11.10 -13.99 -19.76
C ILE A 244 -10.32 -14.08 -18.45
N CYS A 245 -9.97 -15.31 -18.11
CA CYS A 245 -9.00 -15.56 -17.06
C CYS A 245 -7.64 -15.00 -17.54
N PRO A 246 -6.98 -14.10 -16.80
CA PRO A 246 -5.68 -13.58 -17.21
C PRO A 246 -4.60 -14.66 -17.38
N GLN A 247 -4.78 -15.82 -16.75
CA GLN A 247 -3.94 -17.01 -16.92
C GLN A 247 -4.14 -17.71 -18.28
N ARG A 248 -5.17 -17.31 -19.04
CA ARG A 248 -5.52 -17.82 -20.38
C ARG A 248 -5.30 -16.78 -21.48
N LEU A 249 -4.59 -15.69 -21.19
CA LEU A 249 -4.20 -14.74 -22.21
C LEU A 249 -3.27 -15.43 -23.24
N PRO A 250 -3.27 -14.96 -24.50
CA PRO A 250 -2.32 -15.42 -25.50
C PRO A 250 -0.88 -15.37 -25.00
N LYS A 251 -0.04 -16.32 -25.44
CA LYS A 251 1.35 -16.44 -24.94
C LYS A 251 2.19 -15.18 -25.17
N ASP A 252 1.96 -14.53 -26.30
CA ASP A 252 2.59 -13.27 -26.69
C ASP A 252 2.17 -12.11 -25.78
N VAL A 253 0.90 -12.03 -25.40
CA VAL A 253 0.42 -11.03 -24.42
C VAL A 253 0.97 -11.36 -23.03
N ALA A 254 0.89 -12.62 -22.61
CA ALA A 254 1.36 -13.07 -21.29
C ALA A 254 2.88 -12.86 -21.11
N ALA A 255 3.67 -13.02 -22.17
CA ALA A 255 5.12 -12.79 -22.16
C ALA A 255 5.53 -11.33 -21.90
N LEU A 256 4.61 -10.37 -22.11
CA LEU A 256 4.84 -8.95 -21.85
C LEU A 256 4.58 -8.58 -20.38
N SER A 257 4.02 -9.49 -19.58
CA SER A 257 3.89 -9.28 -18.15
C SER A 257 5.28 -9.17 -17.51
N THR A 258 5.50 -8.10 -16.75
CA THR A 258 6.74 -7.93 -15.97
C THR A 258 6.64 -8.55 -14.58
N ALA A 259 5.47 -9.11 -14.27
CA ALA A 259 5.15 -9.68 -12.99
C ALA A 259 5.24 -11.20 -13.01
N ALA A 260 5.46 -11.81 -11.84
CA ALA A 260 5.60 -13.26 -11.78
C ALA A 260 4.25 -13.99 -11.92
N ASP A 261 3.14 -13.37 -11.53
CA ASP A 261 1.79 -13.88 -11.78
C ASP A 261 0.80 -12.71 -11.96
N VAL A 262 -0.40 -13.05 -12.45
CA VAL A 262 -1.55 -12.15 -12.49
C VAL A 262 -2.50 -12.43 -11.31
N LEU A 263 -2.95 -11.36 -10.65
CA LEU A 263 -3.95 -11.41 -9.59
C LEU A 263 -5.25 -10.76 -10.04
N PHE A 264 -6.36 -11.43 -9.72
CA PHE A 264 -7.70 -10.94 -10.00
C PHE A 264 -8.41 -10.62 -8.69
N TRP A 265 -8.95 -9.41 -8.59
CA TRP A 265 -9.66 -8.91 -7.44
C TRP A 265 -11.19 -8.94 -7.70
N PRO A 266 -11.95 -9.77 -6.97
CA PRO A 266 -13.39 -9.96 -7.19
C PRO A 266 -14.30 -8.89 -6.53
N GLY A 267 -13.76 -8.04 -5.66
CA GLY A 267 -14.55 -7.05 -4.91
C GLY A 267 -14.38 -5.59 -5.32
N ARG A 268 -15.18 -4.70 -4.72
CA ARG A 268 -15.08 -3.23 -4.89
C ARG A 268 -14.32 -2.55 -3.76
N THR A 269 -13.85 -3.28 -2.75
CA THR A 269 -13.32 -2.68 -1.51
C THR A 269 -11.88 -2.23 -1.65
N ILE A 270 -11.77 -1.24 -2.51
CA ILE A 270 -10.91 -0.07 -2.52
C ILE A 270 -10.51 0.33 -1.10
N TYR A 271 -9.26 0.01 -0.72
CA TYR A 271 -8.42 1.01 -0.07
C TYR A 271 -7.30 1.38 -1.03
N PRO A 272 -7.52 2.26 -2.02
CA PRO A 272 -6.47 3.00 -2.70
C PRO A 272 -6.04 4.24 -1.92
N TYR A 273 -6.51 4.42 -0.67
CA TYR A 273 -6.13 5.57 0.15
C TYR A 273 -5.88 5.18 1.61
N GLY A 274 -4.73 4.56 1.83
CA GLY A 274 -3.84 5.06 2.87
C GLY A 274 -2.67 5.73 2.16
N ALA A 275 -2.57 7.05 2.21
CA ALA A 275 -1.41 7.88 1.78
C ALA A 275 -0.80 7.72 0.37
N GLY A 276 -1.25 6.82 -0.52
CA GLY A 276 -0.74 6.66 -1.88
C GLY A 276 -0.32 5.20 -2.17
N SER A 277 -0.43 4.77 -3.43
CA SER A 277 0.08 3.51 -4.02
C SER A 277 -0.32 2.15 -3.42
N ASP A 278 -0.87 2.07 -2.23
CA ASP A 278 -1.00 0.80 -1.51
C ASP A 278 -2.39 0.14 -1.65
N ALA A 279 -2.42 -1.19 -1.71
CA ALA A 279 -3.64 -2.01 -1.79
C ALA A 279 -3.55 -3.24 -0.88
N ARG A 280 -4.68 -3.75 -0.36
CA ARG A 280 -4.72 -4.91 0.55
C ARG A 280 -5.58 -6.05 0.02
N LEU A 281 -5.00 -6.99 -0.70
CA LEU A 281 -5.73 -8.13 -1.26
C LEU A 281 -6.06 -9.18 -0.20
N LEU A 282 -7.35 -9.39 0.03
CA LEU A 282 -7.87 -10.42 0.92
C LEU A 282 -7.69 -11.81 0.29
N ALA A 283 -7.22 -12.75 1.08
CA ALA A 283 -7.07 -14.14 0.68
C ALA A 283 -7.40 -15.04 1.88
N SER A 284 -8.55 -15.71 1.80
CA SER A 284 -8.96 -16.59 2.88
C SER A 284 -7.97 -17.74 3.09
N THR A 285 -7.73 -18.09 4.35
CA THR A 285 -6.89 -19.24 4.67
C THR A 285 -7.58 -20.57 4.53
N MET A 286 -8.90 -20.56 4.52
CA MET A 286 -9.69 -21.75 4.30
C MET A 286 -10.65 -21.51 3.17
N VAL A 287 -10.81 -22.52 2.33
CA VAL A 287 -11.83 -22.49 1.30
C VAL A 287 -13.08 -23.14 1.87
N CYS A 288 -14.18 -22.40 1.82
CA CYS A 288 -15.53 -22.83 2.18
C CYS A 288 -16.10 -23.71 1.06
N ASP A 289 -16.48 -24.93 1.40
CA ASP A 289 -17.26 -25.80 0.54
C ASP A 289 -18.76 -25.62 0.81
N THR A 290 -19.40 -24.78 0.00
CA THR A 290 -20.80 -24.41 0.17
C THR A 290 -21.77 -25.53 -0.18
N THR A 291 -21.28 -26.66 -0.72
CA THR A 291 -22.11 -27.83 -1.01
C THR A 291 -22.32 -28.74 0.19
N THR A 292 -21.59 -28.48 1.28
CA THR A 292 -21.66 -29.25 2.53
C THR A 292 -22.44 -28.46 3.58
N THR A 293 -23.37 -29.11 4.29
CA THR A 293 -24.12 -28.48 5.39
C THR A 293 -23.90 -29.28 6.69
N PRO A 294 -23.37 -28.68 7.78
CA PRO A 294 -22.79 -27.33 7.83
C PRO A 294 -21.56 -27.22 6.90
N PHE A 295 -21.20 -26.00 6.52
CA PHE A 295 -20.06 -25.76 5.63
C PHE A 295 -18.78 -26.40 6.14
N CYS A 296 -18.09 -27.11 5.26
CA CYS A 296 -16.79 -27.67 5.52
C CYS A 296 -15.71 -26.70 5.05
N TRP A 297 -14.73 -26.49 5.92
CA TRP A 297 -13.57 -25.66 5.63
C TRP A 297 -12.37 -26.55 5.35
N LYS A 298 -11.74 -26.34 4.19
CA LYS A 298 -10.49 -27.01 3.85
C LYS A 298 -9.37 -25.97 3.84
N PRO A 299 -8.26 -26.20 4.55
CA PRO A 299 -7.14 -25.28 4.52
C PRO A 299 -6.67 -25.13 3.08
N SER A 300 -6.50 -23.88 2.64
CA SER A 300 -5.92 -23.60 1.34
C SER A 300 -4.43 -24.01 1.36
N ASN A 301 -3.80 -24.25 0.21
CA ASN A 301 -2.40 -24.66 0.12
C ASN A 301 -1.38 -23.54 0.49
N HIS A 302 -1.74 -22.59 1.36
CA HIS A 302 -0.98 -21.44 1.88
C HIS A 302 0.39 -21.18 1.27
N ARG A 303 0.38 -20.56 0.08
CA ARG A 303 1.59 -20.04 -0.59
C ARG A 303 1.74 -18.52 -0.45
N LEU A 304 0.91 -17.86 0.37
CA LEU A 304 0.86 -16.40 0.40
C LEU A 304 2.17 -15.80 0.92
N ARG A 305 2.78 -16.35 1.97
CA ARG A 305 4.10 -15.87 2.44
C ARG A 305 5.20 -15.92 1.36
N LYS A 306 5.14 -16.89 0.44
CA LYS A 306 6.07 -16.99 -0.70
C LYS A 306 5.87 -15.89 -1.74
N ARG A 307 4.81 -15.09 -1.61
CA ARG A 307 4.53 -13.95 -2.50
C ARG A 307 5.19 -12.66 -2.02
N VAL A 308 5.64 -12.57 -0.76
CA VAL A 308 6.35 -11.39 -0.27
C VAL A 308 7.62 -11.15 -1.10
N GLY A 309 7.84 -9.90 -1.49
CA GLY A 309 8.91 -9.46 -2.38
C GLY A 309 8.60 -9.62 -3.88
N THR A 310 7.49 -10.26 -4.25
CA THR A 310 7.19 -10.54 -5.67
C THR A 310 6.22 -9.53 -6.28
N THR A 311 6.48 -9.13 -7.53
CA THR A 311 5.61 -8.23 -8.31
C THR A 311 4.50 -9.01 -9.03
N ARG A 312 3.31 -8.42 -9.11
CA ARG A 312 2.06 -9.02 -9.62
C ARG A 312 1.30 -8.01 -10.47
N GLU A 313 0.81 -8.43 -11.65
CA GLU A 313 -0.15 -7.61 -12.39
C GLU A 313 -1.50 -7.70 -11.69
N LEU A 314 -2.11 -6.55 -11.38
CA LEU A 314 -3.37 -6.48 -10.63
C LEU A 314 -4.52 -6.06 -11.54
N PHE A 315 -5.62 -6.79 -11.42
CA PHE A 315 -6.89 -6.50 -12.08
C PHE A 315 -8.01 -6.45 -11.05
N TYR A 316 -9.03 -5.62 -11.28
CA TYR A 316 -10.24 -5.59 -10.45
C TYR A 316 -11.52 -5.64 -11.29
N LEU A 317 -12.58 -6.19 -10.69
CA LEU A 317 -13.91 -6.25 -11.28
C LEU A 317 -14.75 -5.05 -10.81
N ALA A 318 -14.86 -4.00 -11.63
CA ALA A 318 -15.68 -2.83 -11.32
C ALA A 318 -17.19 -3.12 -11.41
N ALA A 319 -17.58 -4.01 -12.33
CA ALA A 319 -18.95 -4.44 -12.60
C ALA A 319 -18.95 -5.87 -13.14
N PRO A 320 -20.10 -6.57 -13.21
CA PRO A 320 -20.16 -7.99 -13.63
C PRO A 320 -19.53 -8.30 -14.99
N LYS A 321 -19.28 -7.29 -15.83
CA LYS A 321 -18.64 -7.40 -17.14
C LYS A 321 -17.51 -6.39 -17.36
N ASP A 322 -16.94 -5.84 -16.28
CA ASP A 322 -15.91 -4.79 -16.37
C ASP A 322 -14.69 -5.15 -15.53
N VAL A 323 -13.72 -5.80 -16.18
CA VAL A 323 -12.41 -6.08 -15.59
C VAL A 323 -11.44 -4.99 -15.99
N ARG A 324 -10.81 -4.34 -15.02
CA ARG A 324 -9.89 -3.23 -15.26
C ARG A 324 -8.50 -3.57 -14.76
N TYR A 325 -7.49 -3.21 -15.55
CA TYR A 325 -6.08 -3.32 -15.17
C TYR A 325 -5.67 -2.12 -14.30
N LEU A 326 -4.97 -2.38 -13.20
CA LEU A 326 -4.52 -1.35 -12.25
C LEU A 326 -3.04 -1.05 -12.34
N GLY A 327 -2.23 -1.97 -12.85
CA GLY A 327 -0.78 -1.86 -12.85
C GLY A 327 -0.09 -3.09 -12.26
N ALA A 328 1.23 -2.98 -12.14
CA ALA A 328 2.07 -3.92 -11.44
C ALA A 328 2.21 -3.48 -9.98
N TYR A 329 2.01 -4.42 -9.06
CA TYR A 329 2.08 -4.21 -7.63
C TYR A 329 3.05 -5.20 -6.99
N ARG A 330 3.87 -4.74 -6.06
CA ARG A 330 4.77 -5.56 -5.26
C ARG A 330 4.11 -5.95 -3.95
N CYS A 331 4.13 -7.23 -3.63
CA CYS A 331 3.70 -7.69 -2.31
C CYS A 331 4.78 -7.38 -1.27
N VAL A 332 4.49 -6.48 -0.35
CA VAL A 332 5.43 -6.08 0.72
C VAL A 332 5.22 -6.87 2.01
N LEU A 333 3.99 -7.30 2.28
CA LEU A 333 3.64 -7.96 3.53
C LEU A 333 2.47 -8.92 3.32
N VAL A 334 2.46 -10.02 4.06
CA VAL A 334 1.29 -10.87 4.27
C VAL A 334 1.01 -10.93 5.75
N ARG A 335 -0.23 -10.68 6.15
CA ARG A 335 -0.66 -10.70 7.55
C ARG A 335 -2.04 -11.32 7.67
N ALA A 336 -2.35 -11.89 8.83
CA ALA A 336 -3.69 -12.35 9.14
C ALA A 336 -4.44 -11.32 10.00
N TYR A 337 -5.74 -11.18 9.76
CA TYR A 337 -6.62 -10.48 10.69
C TYR A 337 -6.83 -11.33 11.94
N THR A 338 -6.64 -10.73 13.09
CA THR A 338 -7.15 -11.29 14.34
C THR A 338 -8.68 -11.28 14.33
N LYS A 339 -9.29 -12.15 15.15
CA LYS A 339 -10.74 -12.20 15.36
C LYS A 339 -11.34 -10.84 15.72
N ASP A 340 -10.65 -10.07 16.55
CA ASP A 340 -11.12 -8.74 16.96
C ASP A 340 -10.95 -7.68 15.87
N GLU A 341 -9.86 -7.72 15.11
CA GLU A 341 -9.70 -6.87 13.92
C GLU A 341 -10.78 -7.18 12.89
N PHE A 342 -11.07 -8.47 12.62
CA PHE A 342 -12.12 -8.88 11.70
C PHE A 342 -13.50 -8.34 12.11
N ARG A 343 -13.84 -8.41 13.40
CA ARG A 343 -15.10 -7.87 13.94
C ARG A 343 -15.25 -6.37 13.68
N GLN A 344 -14.16 -5.63 13.72
CA GLN A 344 -14.14 -4.18 13.48
C GLN A 344 -14.18 -3.79 12.00
N LEU A 345 -13.99 -4.75 11.08
CA LEU A 345 -14.07 -4.47 9.65
C LEU A 345 -15.47 -3.97 9.26
N GLN A 346 -15.48 -3.04 8.30
CA GLN A 346 -16.70 -2.55 7.68
C GLN A 346 -17.45 -3.70 6.98
N LYS A 347 -18.77 -3.58 6.90
CA LYS A 347 -19.64 -4.61 6.30
C LYS A 347 -19.18 -5.01 4.89
N GLN A 348 -18.85 -4.02 4.06
CA GLN A 348 -18.43 -4.24 2.68
C GLN A 348 -17.14 -5.10 2.58
N VAL A 349 -16.17 -4.87 3.47
CA VAL A 349 -14.94 -5.68 3.53
C VAL A 349 -15.28 -7.12 3.93
N LYS A 350 -16.19 -7.31 4.88
CA LYS A 350 -16.63 -8.64 5.31
C LYS A 350 -17.32 -9.39 4.18
N ASP A 351 -18.18 -8.69 3.42
CA ASP A 351 -18.85 -9.25 2.24
C ASP A 351 -17.85 -9.73 1.18
N ASP A 352 -16.82 -8.92 0.88
CA ASP A 352 -15.74 -9.31 -0.03
C ASP A 352 -14.98 -10.56 0.49
N ILE A 353 -14.67 -10.63 1.79
CA ILE A 353 -14.01 -11.80 2.40
C ILE A 353 -14.85 -13.07 2.23
N ILE A 354 -16.16 -12.97 2.45
CA ILE A 354 -17.10 -14.09 2.29
C ILE A 354 -17.09 -14.55 0.83
N ASP A 355 -17.17 -13.62 -0.12
CA ASP A 355 -17.18 -13.95 -1.54
C ASP A 355 -15.86 -14.62 -2.00
N HIS A 356 -14.74 -14.22 -1.40
CA HIS A 356 -13.41 -14.83 -1.61
C HIS A 356 -13.25 -16.23 -1.00
N ALA A 357 -14.01 -16.54 0.04
CA ALA A 357 -13.89 -17.79 0.77
C ALA A 357 -14.49 -18.98 0.01
N VAL A 358 -15.40 -18.75 -0.94
CA VAL A 358 -16.17 -19.79 -1.62
C VAL A 358 -15.38 -20.45 -2.74
N LEU A 359 -15.39 -21.79 -2.76
CA LEU A 359 -14.85 -22.56 -3.87
C LEU A 359 -15.61 -22.23 -5.17
N GLY A 360 -14.90 -21.66 -6.16
CA GLY A 360 -15.49 -21.19 -7.42
C GLY A 360 -15.69 -19.66 -7.50
N GLY A 361 -15.34 -18.93 -6.44
CA GLY A 361 -15.24 -17.47 -6.44
C GLY A 361 -16.58 -16.73 -6.60
N ALA A 362 -16.52 -15.51 -7.14
CA ALA A 362 -17.65 -14.57 -7.20
C ALA A 362 -18.92 -15.15 -7.86
N CYS A 363 -18.78 -16.01 -8.88
CA CYS A 363 -19.92 -16.62 -9.58
C CYS A 363 -20.72 -17.60 -8.70
N VAL A 364 -20.07 -18.26 -7.75
CA VAL A 364 -20.73 -19.15 -6.79
C VAL A 364 -21.19 -18.35 -5.58
N ALA A 365 -20.40 -17.37 -5.15
CA ALA A 365 -20.75 -16.46 -4.07
C ALA A 365 -22.07 -15.70 -4.31
N SER A 366 -22.37 -15.32 -5.55
CA SER A 366 -23.63 -14.65 -5.91
C SER A 366 -24.88 -15.52 -5.75
N ARG A 367 -24.71 -16.83 -5.52
CA ARG A 367 -25.80 -17.80 -5.31
C ARG A 367 -26.01 -18.15 -3.84
N LEU A 368 -25.18 -17.60 -2.95
CA LEU A 368 -25.34 -17.77 -1.51
C LEU A 368 -26.61 -17.08 -1.03
N THR A 369 -27.33 -17.75 -0.13
CA THR A 369 -28.43 -17.11 0.61
C THR A 369 -27.87 -16.18 1.69
N ASP A 370 -28.70 -15.26 2.21
CA ASP A 370 -28.29 -14.40 3.33
C ASP A 370 -27.91 -15.23 4.57
N ASP A 371 -28.62 -16.32 4.84
CA ASP A 371 -28.32 -17.25 5.94
C ASP A 371 -26.95 -17.93 5.78
N ASP A 372 -26.57 -18.27 4.55
CA ASP A 372 -25.26 -18.84 4.24
C ASP A 372 -24.15 -17.80 4.48
N ARG A 373 -24.34 -16.57 3.99
CA ARG A 373 -23.40 -15.46 4.19
C ARG A 373 -23.22 -15.16 5.68
N ASP A 374 -24.31 -15.13 6.44
CA ASP A 374 -24.29 -14.92 7.88
C ASP A 374 -23.58 -16.05 8.63
N SER A 375 -23.78 -17.31 8.21
CA SER A 375 -23.12 -18.46 8.81
C SER A 375 -21.61 -18.45 8.54
N ILE A 376 -21.20 -18.10 7.33
CA ILE A 376 -19.78 -17.93 6.97
C ILE A 376 -19.17 -16.76 7.75
N CYS A 377 -19.85 -15.62 7.82
CA CYS A 377 -19.41 -14.45 8.58
C CYS A 377 -19.22 -14.78 10.07
N LYS A 378 -20.15 -15.54 10.66
CA LYS A 378 -20.07 -16.00 12.04
C LYS A 378 -18.82 -16.85 12.30
N ALA A 379 -18.45 -17.74 11.37
CA ALA A 379 -17.25 -18.57 11.49
C ALA A 379 -15.95 -17.74 11.56
N TYR A 380 -15.88 -16.61 10.85
CA TYR A 380 -14.77 -15.67 10.98
C TYR A 380 -14.85 -14.85 12.29
N ILE A 381 -16.04 -14.40 12.68
CA ILE A 381 -16.26 -13.65 13.92
C ILE A 381 -15.99 -14.49 15.17
N SER A 382 -16.20 -15.81 15.11
CA SER A 382 -15.88 -16.77 16.17
C SER A 382 -14.40 -17.14 16.21
N GLY A 383 -13.67 -16.91 15.12
CA GLY A 383 -12.26 -17.30 14.97
C GLY A 383 -12.06 -18.77 14.62
N ASP A 384 -13.11 -19.44 14.13
CA ASP A 384 -13.01 -20.81 13.61
C ASP A 384 -12.27 -20.84 12.26
N VAL A 385 -12.26 -19.70 11.57
CA VAL A 385 -11.57 -19.48 10.30
C VAL A 385 -10.77 -18.18 10.37
N GLU A 386 -9.58 -18.18 9.78
CA GLU A 386 -8.70 -17.01 9.69
C GLU A 386 -8.74 -16.38 8.29
N VAL A 387 -8.41 -15.10 8.23
CA VAL A 387 -8.31 -14.36 6.96
C VAL A 387 -6.90 -13.83 6.86
N GLU A 388 -6.17 -14.24 5.82
CA GLU A 388 -4.93 -13.59 5.43
C GLU A 388 -5.23 -12.44 4.45
N PHE A 389 -4.39 -11.42 4.49
CA PHE A 389 -4.37 -10.36 3.50
C PHE A 389 -2.94 -10.13 3.05
N THR A 390 -2.83 -9.76 1.78
CA THR A 390 -1.58 -9.41 1.11
C THR A 390 -1.57 -7.90 0.95
N HIS A 391 -0.61 -7.22 1.57
CA HIS A 391 -0.37 -5.81 1.35
C HIS A 391 0.52 -5.66 0.12
N LEU A 392 -0.03 -4.95 -0.86
CA LEU A 392 0.54 -4.66 -2.16
C LEU A 392 0.89 -3.16 -2.21
N VAL A 393 2.04 -2.83 -2.77
CA VAL A 393 2.46 -1.45 -3.06
C VAL A 393 2.57 -1.33 -4.57
N PHE A 394 2.03 -0.26 -5.14
CA PHE A 394 2.13 0.00 -6.57
C PHE A 394 3.60 0.14 -6.95
N ASP A 395 4.02 -0.67 -7.92
CA ASP A 395 5.40 -0.69 -8.42
C ASP A 395 5.50 0.22 -9.66
N LYS A 396 4.66 -0.04 -10.67
CA LYS A 396 4.59 0.73 -11.92
C LYS A 396 3.41 0.32 -12.79
N VAL A 397 3.09 1.12 -13.80
CA VAL A 397 2.23 0.67 -14.92
C VAL A 397 3.10 -0.03 -15.97
N ASN A 398 2.76 -1.28 -16.31
CA ASN A 398 3.37 -1.99 -17.43
C ASN A 398 2.67 -1.59 -18.74
N ARG A 399 3.11 -0.48 -19.35
CA ARG A 399 2.48 0.08 -20.57
C ARG A 399 2.47 -0.91 -21.74
N GLN A 400 3.55 -1.65 -21.96
CA GLN A 400 3.63 -2.64 -23.04
C GLN A 400 2.59 -3.75 -22.89
N TYR A 401 2.40 -4.23 -21.66
CA TYR A 401 1.40 -5.23 -21.36
C TYR A 401 -0.01 -4.67 -21.50
N LEU A 402 -0.26 -3.46 -20.98
CA LEU A 402 -1.52 -2.74 -21.14
C LEU A 402 -1.90 -2.56 -22.63
N ASP A 403 -0.98 -2.07 -23.45
CA ASP A 403 -1.21 -1.86 -24.88
C ASP A 403 -1.55 -3.17 -25.59
N ALA A 404 -0.87 -4.26 -25.22
CA ALA A 404 -1.16 -5.60 -25.73
C ALA A 404 -2.54 -6.12 -25.29
N LEU A 405 -2.98 -5.84 -24.07
CA LEU A 405 -4.32 -6.18 -23.60
C LEU A 405 -5.40 -5.39 -24.36
N VAL A 406 -5.18 -4.10 -24.60
CA VAL A 406 -6.09 -3.25 -25.39
C VAL A 406 -6.18 -3.77 -26.82
N LYS A 407 -5.03 -4.08 -27.45
CA LYS A 407 -4.98 -4.68 -28.78
C LYS A 407 -5.70 -6.02 -28.85
N TYR A 408 -5.44 -6.91 -27.90
CA TYR A 408 -6.11 -8.21 -27.80
C TYR A 408 -7.63 -8.07 -27.70
N LYS A 409 -8.11 -7.09 -26.92
CA LYS A 409 -9.54 -6.77 -26.86
C LYS A 409 -10.09 -6.36 -28.23
N VAL A 410 -9.42 -5.44 -28.93
CA VAL A 410 -9.86 -4.97 -30.25
C VAL A 410 -9.89 -6.11 -31.27
N GLU A 411 -8.89 -6.99 -31.26
CA GLU A 411 -8.76 -8.06 -32.26
C GLU A 411 -9.66 -9.27 -31.99
N PHE A 412 -9.97 -9.58 -30.73
CA PHE A 412 -10.64 -10.82 -30.34
C PHE A 412 -11.97 -10.64 -29.59
N GLN A 413 -12.33 -9.42 -29.17
CA GLN A 413 -13.62 -9.14 -28.51
C GLN A 413 -14.55 -8.22 -29.32
N VAL A 414 -14.17 -7.78 -30.53
CA VAL A 414 -15.18 -7.31 -31.49
C VAL A 414 -15.98 -8.55 -31.89
N PRO A 415 -17.28 -8.63 -31.55
CA PRO A 415 -18.08 -9.70 -32.08
C PRO A 415 -18.07 -9.54 -33.59
N ASP A 416 -17.77 -10.60 -34.33
CA ASP A 416 -18.29 -10.77 -35.67
C ASP A 416 -19.80 -10.55 -35.56
N SER A 417 -20.25 -9.31 -35.73
CA SER A 417 -21.63 -9.01 -36.03
C SER A 417 -21.75 -9.37 -37.50
N PRO A 418 -22.35 -10.52 -37.87
CA PRO A 418 -22.66 -10.73 -39.26
C PRO A 418 -23.57 -9.59 -39.66
N ALA A 419 -23.12 -8.77 -40.62
CA ALA A 419 -23.96 -7.80 -41.28
C ALA A 419 -25.23 -8.53 -41.74
N VAL A 420 -26.34 -8.34 -41.01
CA VAL A 420 -27.64 -8.84 -41.44
C VAL A 420 -27.95 -8.10 -42.73
N PRO A 421 -28.00 -8.77 -43.89
CA PRO A 421 -28.38 -8.09 -45.12
C PRO A 421 -29.82 -7.61 -44.94
N ALA A 422 -30.06 -6.34 -45.23
CA ALA A 422 -31.36 -5.72 -45.16
C ALA A 422 -32.36 -6.48 -46.04
N GLU A 423 -33.08 -7.43 -45.46
CA GLU A 423 -34.23 -8.06 -46.09
C GLU A 423 -35.32 -7.01 -46.23
N LYS A 424 -35.49 -6.54 -47.46
CA LYS A 424 -36.65 -5.80 -47.95
C LYS A 424 -37.91 -6.60 -47.59
N ARG A 425 -38.55 -6.26 -46.47
CA ARG A 425 -39.91 -6.73 -46.17
C ARG A 425 -40.85 -6.19 -47.25
N LYS A 426 -41.17 -7.04 -48.22
CA LYS A 426 -42.38 -6.88 -49.04
C LYS A 426 -43.58 -7.15 -48.16
N PHE A 427 -44.45 -6.15 -48.10
CA PHE A 427 -45.83 -6.25 -47.69
C PHE A 427 -46.52 -7.39 -48.45
N SER A 428 -47.05 -8.38 -47.73
CA SER A 428 -48.21 -9.15 -48.18
C SER A 428 -48.94 -9.75 -47.00
N GLN A 429 -50.18 -9.32 -46.88
CA GLN A 429 -51.23 -9.79 -45.99
C GLN A 429 -51.37 -11.30 -45.99
N THR A 430 -51.60 -11.89 -44.81
CA THR A 430 -52.69 -12.88 -44.63
C THR A 430 -52.96 -13.09 -43.14
N ILE A 431 -54.19 -12.75 -42.76
CA ILE A 431 -54.84 -13.17 -41.51
C ILE A 431 -55.18 -14.66 -41.66
N PRO A 432 -55.03 -15.47 -40.61
CA PRO A 432 -56.18 -16.26 -40.22
C PRO A 432 -56.46 -16.25 -38.72
N GLU A 433 -57.75 -16.14 -38.43
CA GLU A 433 -58.42 -16.43 -37.17
C GLU A 433 -57.91 -17.73 -36.54
N ILE A 434 -57.61 -17.70 -35.23
CA ILE A 434 -57.66 -18.92 -34.42
C ILE A 434 -58.56 -18.70 -33.22
N LYS A 435 -59.51 -19.63 -33.17
CA LYS A 435 -60.69 -19.73 -32.35
C LYS A 435 -60.37 -19.92 -30.86
N SER A 436 -61.24 -19.33 -30.06
CA SER A 436 -61.51 -19.66 -28.67
C SER A 436 -61.82 -21.15 -28.48
N THR A 437 -61.11 -21.82 -27.58
CA THR A 437 -61.69 -22.91 -26.80
C THR A 437 -61.25 -22.82 -25.36
N SER A 438 -62.24 -22.48 -24.53
CA SER A 438 -62.27 -22.62 -23.08
C SER A 438 -62.11 -24.09 -22.65
N SER A 439 -61.31 -24.33 -21.63
CA SER A 439 -61.41 -25.53 -20.80
C SER A 439 -61.11 -25.15 -19.34
N LYS A 440 -62.16 -25.24 -18.52
CA LYS A 440 -62.19 -25.12 -17.06
C LYS A 440 -62.42 -26.53 -16.49
N LYS A 441 -61.93 -26.74 -15.25
CA LYS A 441 -62.14 -27.87 -14.28
C LYS A 441 -61.13 -29.03 -14.40
N ALA A 442 -60.63 -29.62 -13.32
CA ALA A 442 -60.77 -29.46 -11.86
C ALA A 442 -59.49 -30.04 -11.20
N ARG A 443 -58.89 -29.39 -10.20
CA ARG A 443 -58.98 -29.71 -8.75
C ARG A 443 -58.95 -31.21 -8.40
N ALA A 444 -57.83 -31.63 -7.81
CA ALA A 444 -57.80 -32.36 -6.54
C ALA A 444 -57.68 -31.33 -5.40
#